data_AF-A0A938TLS8-F1
#
_entry.id   AF-A0A938TLS8-F1
#
_cell.length_a   1.000
_cell.length_b   1.000
_cell.length_c   1.000
_cell.angle_alpha   90.00
_cell.angle_beta   90.00
_cell.angle_gamma   90.00
#
_symmetry.space_group_name_H-M   'P 1'
#
loop_
_entity.id
_entity.type
_entity.pdbx_description
1 polymer ?
#
loop_
_entity_poly.entity_id
_entity_poly.type
_entity_poly.pdbx_seq_one_letter_code
_entity_poly.pdbx_strand_id
1 'polypeptide(L)'
;MDSRLTVTAEAKAENWSVKFQAKRVSDELINKLLPAEWVSSDPSHARKGMMNLSGIISGRLKAVNQFGITTEVVGLTDLTKDGALASENLQFKTQLEGKKIFNNQWAWQSTSHMTGGALYVDPVYVEAGLQPITLKARGLWNSKTKQADIQAFTYQHPETGTLSGSALAYYRRGLRFDRADVTLQSDTLQKLAEIYVNPFYAESPFQSLALTGALQANFTFKQHSLTDAALELKKLNVNDAAKRLTVNDGNAAINWSADPLIVKQSELSWRQLNVKGLPIVAAKLKFTSQADRFHLAEAVKLPFLNGMMAVDRFSWRGGKQEEPDVTFAGSLDNVSLEQLTRRLHWTPLLGNISGQIPGVAYRDNSLKLDGGLTINIFDGIVKINNLSSSGLFSNMPKLAGDVELQHLDLEQLTSKFEFGRITGRLSGFINKLELENWRPVTFFAWLDTPEDDDSKHRISQKAVKNIASIGGGAASDFLSRSFLGFFETFCYDKIGVGCYLHNGVCQMLGLEAVGEGYYLIKGGGLPRIEVLGYNSQINWDVLVERLSRVASPDTVIVQ
;
A
#
# COMPACT_ATOMS: atom_id res chain seq x y z
N MET A 1 0.71 -54.52 13.61
CA MET A 1 -0.70 -54.23 13.95
C MET A 1 -1.45 -54.20 12.63
N ASP A 2 -2.24 -55.24 12.36
CA ASP A 2 -2.57 -55.60 10.98
C ASP A 2 -3.83 -54.90 10.45
N SER A 3 -3.83 -54.58 9.16
CA SER A 3 -5.02 -54.09 8.44
C SER A 3 -6.12 -55.15 8.49
N ARG A 4 -7.36 -54.74 8.80
CA ARG A 4 -8.51 -55.66 8.84
C ARG A 4 -9.59 -55.17 7.89
N LEU A 5 -10.06 -56.06 7.02
CA LEU A 5 -11.18 -55.83 6.12
C LEU A 5 -12.26 -56.88 6.39
N THR A 6 -13.47 -56.42 6.72
CA THR A 6 -14.67 -57.24 6.82
C THR A 6 -15.59 -56.87 5.68
N VAL A 7 -16.08 -57.86 4.93
CA VAL A 7 -17.05 -57.68 3.84
C VAL A 7 -18.20 -58.65 4.05
N THR A 8 -19.42 -58.14 3.95
CA THR A 8 -20.66 -58.93 3.98
C THR A 8 -21.46 -58.59 2.74
N ALA A 9 -21.80 -59.61 1.95
CA ALA A 9 -22.55 -59.43 0.71
C ALA A 9 -23.86 -60.22 0.79
N GLU A 10 -24.95 -59.59 0.36
CA GLU A 10 -26.27 -60.18 0.25
C GLU A 10 -26.77 -59.98 -1.18
N ALA A 11 -27.37 -61.02 -1.76
CA ALA A 11 -27.97 -60.95 -3.09
C ALA A 11 -29.37 -61.57 -3.05
N LYS A 12 -30.35 -60.87 -3.64
CA LYS A 12 -31.73 -61.34 -3.77
C LYS A 12 -32.24 -61.01 -5.16
N ALA A 13 -32.52 -62.05 -5.94
CA ALA A 13 -32.82 -61.95 -7.37
C ALA A 13 -31.73 -61.15 -8.10
N GLU A 14 -32.09 -60.09 -8.82
CA GLU A 14 -31.13 -59.25 -9.54
C GLU A 14 -30.46 -58.18 -8.67
N ASN A 15 -30.89 -58.00 -7.41
CA ASN A 15 -30.38 -56.96 -6.53
C ASN A 15 -29.29 -57.51 -5.61
N TRP A 16 -28.28 -56.70 -5.34
CA TRP A 16 -27.20 -57.04 -4.42
C TRP A 16 -26.85 -55.85 -3.52
N SER A 17 -26.33 -56.15 -2.34
CA SER A 17 -25.83 -55.19 -1.36
C SER A 17 -24.53 -55.72 -0.74
N VAL A 18 -23.53 -54.87 -0.63
CA VAL A 18 -22.22 -55.18 -0.04
C VAL A 18 -21.96 -54.16 1.06
N LYS A 19 -21.88 -54.64 2.29
CA LYS A 19 -21.40 -53.86 3.43
C LYS A 19 -19.92 -54.17 3.64
N PHE A 20 -19.12 -53.14 3.84
CA PHE A 20 -17.68 -53.30 4.11
C PHE A 20 -17.23 -52.43 5.28
N GLN A 21 -16.20 -52.91 5.98
CA GLN A 21 -15.50 -52.16 7.02
C GLN A 21 -14.02 -52.51 6.95
N ALA A 22 -13.19 -51.51 6.61
CA ALA A 22 -11.75 -51.57 6.63
C ALA A 22 -11.21 -50.68 7.75
N LYS A 23 -10.31 -51.22 8.58
CA LYS A 23 -9.57 -50.49 9.60
C LYS A 23 -8.10 -50.52 9.25
N ARG A 24 -7.41 -49.38 9.43
CA ARG A 24 -5.97 -49.23 9.15
C ARG A 24 -5.61 -49.67 7.73
N VAL A 25 -6.27 -49.06 6.76
CA VAL A 25 -6.00 -49.27 5.33
C VAL A 25 -4.53 -48.94 5.05
N SER A 26 -3.83 -49.83 4.33
CA SER A 26 -2.41 -49.68 3.99
C SER A 26 -2.15 -48.47 3.08
N ASP A 27 -0.98 -47.84 3.22
CA ASP A 27 -0.58 -46.67 2.42
C ASP A 27 -0.63 -46.92 0.91
N GLU A 28 -0.34 -48.14 0.46
CA GLU A 28 -0.43 -48.52 -0.96
C GLU A 28 -1.86 -48.35 -1.53
N LEU A 29 -2.88 -48.64 -0.71
CA LEU A 29 -4.28 -48.55 -1.10
C LEU A 29 -4.79 -47.11 -0.99
N ILE A 30 -4.27 -46.35 -0.02
CA ILE A 30 -4.50 -44.90 0.09
C ILE A 30 -3.92 -44.17 -1.14
N ASN A 31 -2.72 -44.54 -1.58
CA ASN A 31 -2.07 -43.98 -2.79
C ASN A 31 -2.86 -44.24 -4.07
N LYS A 32 -3.60 -45.37 -4.14
CA LYS A 32 -4.49 -45.68 -5.27
C LYS A 32 -5.80 -44.89 -5.24
N LEU A 33 -6.21 -44.37 -4.07
CA LEU A 33 -7.48 -43.67 -3.88
C LEU A 33 -7.34 -42.15 -3.89
N LEU A 34 -6.18 -41.61 -3.56
CA LEU A 34 -5.90 -40.18 -3.61
C LEU A 34 -5.51 -39.73 -5.02
N PRO A 35 -5.84 -38.49 -5.43
CA PRO A 35 -5.27 -37.89 -6.64
C PRO A 35 -3.74 -37.95 -6.58
N ALA A 36 -3.09 -38.23 -7.71
CA ALA A 36 -1.62 -38.33 -7.78
C ALA A 36 -0.91 -37.05 -7.30
N GLU A 37 -1.58 -35.90 -7.40
CA GLU A 37 -1.13 -34.58 -6.95
C GLU A 37 -1.05 -34.47 -5.41
N TRP A 38 -1.77 -35.31 -4.66
CA TRP A 38 -1.79 -35.34 -3.19
C TRP A 38 -0.91 -36.46 -2.61
N VAL A 39 -0.13 -37.12 -3.45
CA VAL A 39 0.72 -38.25 -3.06
C VAL A 39 2.18 -37.82 -3.14
N SER A 40 2.86 -37.80 -1.99
CA SER A 40 4.31 -37.68 -1.90
C SER A 40 4.97 -38.73 -2.81
N SER A 41 5.87 -38.27 -3.68
CA SER A 41 6.80 -39.15 -4.43
C SER A 41 8.18 -39.20 -3.76
N ASP A 42 8.34 -38.58 -2.57
CA ASP A 42 9.59 -38.55 -1.84
C ASP A 42 9.63 -39.67 -0.78
N PRO A 43 10.44 -40.72 -0.98
CA PRO A 43 10.56 -41.83 -0.04
C PRO A 43 11.17 -41.44 1.31
N SER A 44 11.74 -40.23 1.46
CA SER A 44 12.27 -39.74 2.75
C SER A 44 11.19 -39.19 3.68
N HIS A 45 10.03 -38.81 3.15
CA HIS A 45 8.86 -38.37 3.91
C HIS A 45 7.79 -39.47 3.87
N ALA A 46 7.97 -40.50 4.71
CA ALA A 46 6.98 -41.55 4.85
C ALA A 46 5.68 -40.96 5.41
N ARG A 47 4.62 -40.98 4.59
CA ARG A 47 3.26 -40.66 5.03
C ARG A 47 2.95 -41.46 6.30
N LYS A 48 2.42 -40.78 7.31
CA LYS A 48 1.95 -41.40 8.54
C LYS A 48 0.47 -41.13 8.71
N GLY A 49 -0.24 -42.06 9.30
CA GLY A 49 -1.65 -41.91 9.63
C GLY A 49 -2.40 -43.23 9.53
N MET A 50 -3.65 -43.22 9.97
CA MET A 50 -4.55 -44.36 9.83
C MET A 50 -5.79 -43.91 9.08
N MET A 51 -6.19 -44.70 8.07
CA MET A 51 -7.47 -44.53 7.40
C MET A 51 -8.39 -45.70 7.74
N ASN A 52 -9.60 -45.37 8.19
CA ASN A 52 -10.72 -46.28 8.34
C ASN A 52 -11.75 -45.98 7.25
N LEU A 53 -12.26 -47.02 6.60
CA LEU A 53 -13.28 -46.93 5.58
C LEU A 53 -14.43 -47.85 5.95
N SER A 54 -15.66 -47.38 5.87
CA SER A 54 -16.83 -48.24 6.03
C SER A 54 -17.94 -47.79 5.11
N GLY A 55 -18.82 -48.69 4.72
CA GLY A 55 -19.89 -48.30 3.82
C GLY A 55 -20.76 -49.44 3.37
N ILE A 56 -21.76 -49.06 2.58
CA ILE A 56 -22.68 -49.97 1.91
C ILE A 56 -22.73 -49.56 0.45
N ILE A 57 -22.58 -50.53 -0.44
CA ILE A 57 -22.71 -50.36 -1.89
C ILE A 57 -23.81 -51.31 -2.34
N SER A 58 -24.78 -50.83 -3.10
CA SER A 58 -25.87 -51.65 -3.62
C SER A 58 -26.09 -51.42 -5.11
N GLY A 59 -26.64 -52.45 -5.76
CA GLY A 59 -26.78 -52.45 -7.20
C GLY A 59 -27.77 -53.47 -7.71
N ARG A 60 -27.94 -53.48 -9.03
CA ARG A 60 -28.78 -54.42 -9.77
C ARG A 60 -28.00 -54.95 -10.96
N LEU A 61 -28.04 -56.26 -11.18
CA LEU A 61 -27.22 -56.95 -12.19
C LEU A 61 -25.74 -56.54 -12.02
N LYS A 62 -25.11 -56.07 -13.11
CA LYS A 62 -23.71 -55.61 -13.12
C LYS A 62 -23.53 -54.13 -12.73
N ALA A 63 -24.62 -53.41 -12.43
CA ALA A 63 -24.58 -51.97 -12.19
C ALA A 63 -24.65 -51.66 -10.70
N VAL A 64 -23.73 -50.81 -10.23
CA VAL A 64 -23.88 -50.10 -8.95
C VAL A 64 -24.96 -49.04 -9.12
N ASN A 65 -25.89 -48.97 -8.17
CA ASN A 65 -27.00 -48.02 -8.17
C ASN A 65 -26.95 -47.06 -6.99
N GLN A 66 -26.36 -47.45 -5.87
CA GLN A 66 -26.23 -46.58 -4.71
C GLN A 66 -24.97 -46.94 -3.92
N PHE A 67 -24.39 -45.95 -3.26
CA PHE A 67 -23.35 -46.15 -2.27
C PHE A 67 -23.49 -45.15 -1.13
N GLY A 68 -23.03 -45.55 0.06
CA GLY A 68 -22.79 -44.69 1.21
C GLY A 68 -21.46 -45.10 1.82
N ILE A 69 -20.50 -44.18 1.88
CA ILE A 69 -19.13 -44.42 2.32
C ILE A 69 -18.81 -43.41 3.41
N THR A 70 -18.30 -43.90 4.53
CA THR A 70 -17.69 -43.11 5.59
C THR A 70 -16.20 -43.36 5.62
N THR A 71 -15.43 -42.30 5.48
CA THR A 71 -13.98 -42.27 5.59
C THR A 71 -13.59 -41.52 6.85
N GLU A 72 -12.69 -42.08 7.64
CA GLU A 72 -12.10 -41.44 8.81
C GLU A 72 -10.58 -41.55 8.71
N VAL A 73 -9.91 -40.42 8.71
CA VAL A 73 -8.47 -40.26 8.69
C VAL A 73 -8.03 -39.76 10.05
N VAL A 74 -7.06 -40.43 10.67
CA VAL A 74 -6.53 -40.09 11.99
C VAL A 74 -5.02 -39.93 11.92
N GLY A 75 -4.54 -38.74 12.27
CA GLY A 75 -3.12 -38.45 12.40
C GLY A 75 -2.38 -38.44 11.06
N LEU A 76 -3.01 -37.94 9.99
CA LEU A 76 -2.35 -37.87 8.68
C LEU A 76 -1.28 -36.77 8.68
N THR A 77 -0.03 -37.20 8.49
CA THR A 77 1.11 -36.31 8.27
C THR A 77 1.73 -36.65 6.93
N ASP A 78 1.75 -35.67 6.04
CA ASP A 78 2.26 -35.80 4.68
C ASP A 78 2.77 -34.44 4.16
N LEU A 79 3.61 -34.47 3.14
CA LEU A 79 4.20 -33.29 2.51
C LEU A 79 4.39 -33.57 1.02
N THR A 80 3.86 -32.71 0.16
CA THR A 80 4.09 -32.80 -1.28
C THR A 80 5.53 -32.42 -1.63
N LYS A 81 6.03 -32.96 -2.75
CA LYS A 81 7.43 -32.75 -3.18
C LYS A 81 7.79 -31.28 -3.42
N ASP A 82 6.82 -30.48 -3.85
CA ASP A 82 6.96 -29.05 -4.08
C ASP A 82 6.75 -28.21 -2.81
N GLY A 83 6.38 -28.83 -1.68
CA GLY A 83 6.07 -28.15 -0.44
C GLY A 83 4.76 -27.36 -0.45
N ALA A 84 4.01 -27.39 -1.56
CA ALA A 84 2.79 -26.60 -1.73
C ALA A 84 1.62 -27.12 -0.88
N LEU A 85 1.68 -28.38 -0.44
CA LEU A 85 0.68 -28.97 0.44
C LEU A 85 1.35 -29.79 1.54
N ALA A 86 1.01 -29.51 2.78
CA ALA A 86 1.49 -30.25 3.94
C ALA A 86 0.35 -30.50 4.93
N SER A 87 0.40 -31.60 5.66
CA SER A 87 -0.51 -31.85 6.78
C SER A 87 0.25 -32.32 8.00
N GLU A 88 -0.24 -31.96 9.18
CA GLU A 88 0.31 -32.40 10.45
C GLU A 88 -0.79 -32.97 11.34
N ASN A 89 -0.69 -34.25 11.68
CA ASN A 89 -1.62 -34.96 12.56
C ASN A 89 -3.10 -34.77 12.16
N LEU A 90 -3.37 -34.61 10.86
CA LEU A 90 -4.68 -34.23 10.35
C LEU A 90 -5.72 -35.30 10.69
N GLN A 91 -6.84 -34.85 11.25
CA GLN A 91 -7.99 -35.68 11.57
C GLN A 91 -9.18 -35.23 10.75
N PHE A 92 -9.71 -36.13 9.94
CA PHE A 92 -10.73 -35.80 8.96
C PHE A 92 -11.76 -36.91 8.83
N LYS A 93 -13.04 -36.56 8.85
CA LYS A 93 -14.14 -37.50 8.69
C LYS A 93 -15.06 -37.07 7.57
N THR A 94 -15.25 -37.92 6.56
CA THR A 94 -16.13 -37.70 5.42
C THR A 94 -17.21 -38.75 5.37
N GLN A 95 -18.44 -38.31 5.11
CA GLN A 95 -19.57 -39.14 4.71
C GLN A 95 -19.95 -38.75 3.30
N LEU A 96 -19.90 -39.71 2.37
CA LEU A 96 -20.24 -39.52 0.97
C LEU A 96 -21.31 -40.52 0.58
N GLU A 97 -22.40 -40.03 0.02
CA GLU A 97 -23.50 -40.83 -0.48
C GLU A 97 -23.74 -40.52 -1.96
N GLY A 98 -24.10 -41.53 -2.73
CA GLY A 98 -24.42 -41.37 -4.14
C GLY A 98 -25.50 -42.33 -4.59
N LYS A 99 -26.42 -41.84 -5.42
CA LYS A 99 -27.49 -42.62 -6.05
C LYS A 99 -27.48 -42.38 -7.55
N LYS A 100 -27.39 -43.46 -8.31
CA LYS A 100 -27.47 -43.45 -9.77
C LYS A 100 -28.88 -43.05 -10.18
N ILE A 101 -28.94 -42.11 -11.12
CA ILE A 101 -30.19 -41.65 -11.73
C ILE A 101 -30.29 -42.29 -13.13
N PHE A 102 -30.35 -41.50 -14.20
CA PHE A 102 -30.35 -41.98 -15.59
C PHE A 102 -29.05 -41.57 -16.32
N ASN A 103 -28.78 -42.16 -17.50
CA ASN A 103 -27.67 -41.76 -18.40
C ASN A 103 -26.28 -41.59 -17.74
N ASN A 104 -25.90 -42.51 -16.83
CA ASN A 104 -24.62 -42.48 -16.11
C ASN A 104 -24.44 -41.29 -15.16
N GLN A 105 -25.53 -40.56 -14.86
CA GLN A 105 -25.58 -39.52 -13.84
C GLN A 105 -25.81 -40.11 -12.45
N TRP A 106 -25.22 -39.47 -11.46
CA TRP A 106 -25.39 -39.79 -10.05
C TRP A 106 -25.68 -38.50 -9.28
N ALA A 107 -26.72 -38.51 -8.47
CA ALA A 107 -26.85 -37.54 -7.38
C ALA A 107 -25.92 -37.96 -6.26
N TRP A 108 -25.19 -37.00 -5.70
CA TRP A 108 -24.30 -37.24 -4.58
C TRP A 108 -24.42 -36.13 -3.53
N GLN A 109 -24.10 -36.50 -2.29
CA GLN A 109 -23.94 -35.56 -1.19
C GLN A 109 -22.76 -35.98 -0.33
N SER A 110 -22.03 -34.99 0.18
CA SER A 110 -20.85 -35.17 1.01
C SER A 110 -20.93 -34.27 2.23
N THR A 111 -20.55 -34.78 3.39
CA THR A 111 -20.30 -33.99 4.59
C THR A 111 -18.94 -34.38 5.15
N SER A 112 -18.07 -33.41 5.29
CA SER A 112 -16.69 -33.57 5.74
C SER A 112 -16.42 -32.68 6.94
N HIS A 113 -15.69 -33.20 7.93
CA HIS A 113 -15.29 -32.47 9.14
C HIS A 113 -13.79 -32.65 9.36
N MET A 114 -13.06 -31.55 9.47
CA MET A 114 -11.70 -31.54 10.00
C MET A 114 -11.78 -31.27 11.51
N THR A 115 -11.42 -32.29 12.31
CA THR A 115 -11.63 -32.30 13.76
C THR A 115 -10.35 -32.09 14.56
N GLY A 116 -9.19 -32.09 13.90
CA GLY A 116 -7.89 -31.99 14.55
C GLY A 116 -6.75 -31.88 13.54
N GLY A 117 -5.60 -31.43 14.04
CA GLY A 117 -4.38 -31.25 13.23
C GLY A 117 -4.44 -30.01 12.33
N ALA A 118 -3.49 -29.94 11.42
CA ALA A 118 -3.29 -28.81 10.53
C ALA A 118 -3.14 -29.22 9.07
N LEU A 119 -3.48 -28.28 8.18
CA LEU A 119 -3.36 -28.37 6.74
C LEU A 119 -2.76 -27.07 6.22
N TYR A 120 -1.61 -27.16 5.56
CA TYR A 120 -1.00 -26.09 4.80
C TYR A 120 -1.27 -26.31 3.31
N VAL A 121 -1.78 -25.28 2.65
CA VAL A 121 -1.95 -25.18 1.20
C VAL A 121 -1.39 -23.84 0.80
N ASP A 122 -0.19 -23.83 0.24
CA ASP A 122 0.63 -22.63 0.04
C ASP A 122 -0.17 -21.44 -0.53
N PRO A 123 -0.13 -20.25 0.12
CA PRO A 123 0.56 -19.91 1.37
C PRO A 123 -0.30 -20.04 2.66
N VAL A 124 -1.49 -20.65 2.57
CA VAL A 124 -2.50 -20.67 3.65
C VAL A 124 -2.27 -21.83 4.61
N TYR A 125 -2.21 -21.54 5.91
CA TYR A 125 -2.16 -22.54 6.99
C TYR A 125 -3.49 -22.56 7.76
N VAL A 126 -4.12 -23.73 7.85
CA VAL A 126 -5.41 -23.95 8.52
C VAL A 126 -5.23 -24.99 9.62
N GLU A 127 -5.68 -24.67 10.82
CA GLU A 127 -5.65 -25.57 11.97
C GLU A 127 -7.07 -25.78 12.52
N ALA A 128 -7.36 -27.00 12.95
CA ALA A 128 -8.65 -27.30 13.57
C ALA A 128 -8.71 -26.74 14.99
N GLY A 129 -9.70 -25.88 15.26
CA GLY A 129 -10.02 -25.41 16.61
C GLY A 129 -10.88 -26.38 17.41
N LEU A 130 -11.49 -25.88 18.48
CA LEU A 130 -12.45 -26.64 19.31
C LEU A 130 -13.68 -27.10 18.53
N GLN A 131 -14.11 -26.29 17.55
CA GLN A 131 -15.20 -26.63 16.64
C GLN A 131 -14.62 -27.09 15.30
N PRO A 132 -15.15 -28.16 14.69
CA PRO A 132 -14.61 -28.69 13.45
C PRO A 132 -14.89 -27.75 12.27
N ILE A 133 -13.90 -27.65 11.37
CA ILE A 133 -14.10 -27.05 10.06
C ILE A 133 -14.94 -28.01 9.23
N THR A 134 -16.05 -27.53 8.68
CA THR A 134 -17.06 -28.38 8.03
C THR A 134 -17.20 -28.03 6.55
N LEU A 135 -17.21 -29.03 5.68
CA LEU A 135 -17.53 -28.90 4.26
C LEU A 135 -18.72 -29.79 3.93
N LYS A 136 -19.84 -29.19 3.54
CA LYS A 136 -21.00 -29.87 2.99
C LYS A 136 -21.09 -29.59 1.51
N ALA A 137 -21.37 -30.59 0.68
CA ALA A 137 -21.56 -30.39 -0.75
C ALA A 137 -22.57 -31.39 -1.30
N ARG A 138 -23.29 -31.00 -2.34
CA ARG A 138 -24.20 -31.88 -3.08
C ARG A 138 -24.20 -31.52 -4.55
N GLY A 139 -24.49 -32.50 -5.38
CA GLY A 139 -24.51 -32.26 -6.81
C GLY A 139 -24.84 -33.49 -7.64
N LEU A 140 -24.56 -33.35 -8.92
CA LEU A 140 -24.64 -34.40 -9.91
C LEU A 140 -23.24 -34.67 -10.45
N TRP A 141 -22.86 -35.92 -10.67
CA TRP A 141 -21.73 -36.21 -11.55
C TRP A 141 -22.18 -37.08 -12.70
N ASN A 142 -21.45 -37.05 -13.80
CA ASN A 142 -21.62 -37.99 -14.90
C ASN A 142 -20.34 -38.83 -15.06
N SER A 143 -20.49 -40.12 -14.80
CA SER A 143 -19.35 -41.06 -14.80
C SER A 143 -18.76 -41.31 -16.20
N LYS A 144 -19.51 -41.00 -17.28
CA LYS A 144 -19.07 -41.09 -18.68
C LYS A 144 -18.36 -39.82 -19.14
N THR A 145 -18.97 -38.65 -18.94
CA THR A 145 -18.40 -37.36 -19.38
C THR A 145 -17.33 -36.81 -18.42
N LYS A 146 -17.23 -37.38 -17.21
CA LYS A 146 -16.33 -36.91 -16.13
C LYS A 146 -16.60 -35.46 -15.74
N GLN A 147 -17.87 -35.07 -15.83
CA GLN A 147 -18.39 -33.77 -15.39
C GLN A 147 -18.95 -33.91 -13.97
N ALA A 148 -18.70 -32.93 -13.12
CA ALA A 148 -19.28 -32.78 -11.79
C ALA A 148 -19.97 -31.41 -11.71
N ASP A 149 -21.29 -31.43 -11.62
CA ASP A 149 -22.14 -30.27 -11.35
C ASP A 149 -22.37 -30.20 -9.83
N ILE A 150 -21.58 -29.36 -9.16
CA ILE A 150 -21.69 -29.06 -7.74
C ILE A 150 -22.80 -28.03 -7.58
N GLN A 151 -24.01 -28.51 -7.28
CA GLN A 151 -25.20 -27.66 -7.15
C GLN A 151 -25.14 -26.73 -5.94
N ALA A 152 -24.54 -27.22 -4.84
CA ALA A 152 -24.33 -26.41 -3.64
C ALA A 152 -23.15 -26.96 -2.84
N PHE A 153 -22.31 -26.07 -2.32
CA PHE A 153 -21.38 -26.37 -1.25
C PHE A 153 -21.43 -25.31 -0.16
N THR A 154 -21.01 -25.68 1.04
CA THR A 154 -20.86 -24.80 2.19
C THR A 154 -19.66 -25.27 3.00
N TYR A 155 -18.62 -24.45 3.00
CA TYR A 155 -17.43 -24.56 3.83
C TYR A 155 -17.58 -23.58 5.00
N GLN A 156 -17.55 -24.08 6.21
CA GLN A 156 -17.68 -23.29 7.43
C GLN A 156 -16.41 -23.46 8.26
N HIS A 157 -15.69 -22.36 8.45
CA HIS A 157 -14.56 -22.27 9.36
C HIS A 157 -15.01 -21.45 10.58
N PRO A 158 -15.20 -22.10 11.75
CA PRO A 158 -15.61 -21.43 12.98
C PRO A 158 -14.77 -20.18 13.29
N GLU A 159 -15.43 -19.14 13.79
CA GLU A 159 -14.83 -17.85 14.15
C GLU A 159 -14.14 -17.11 12.99
N THR A 160 -14.23 -17.62 11.77
CA THR A 160 -13.56 -17.08 10.59
C THR A 160 -14.56 -16.69 9.50
N GLY A 161 -15.43 -17.61 9.07
CA GLY A 161 -16.43 -17.30 8.05
C GLY A 161 -17.02 -18.53 7.37
N THR A 162 -17.95 -18.26 6.45
CA THR A 162 -18.62 -19.26 5.62
C THR A 162 -18.38 -18.95 4.15
N LEU A 163 -17.89 -19.94 3.40
CA LEU A 163 -17.80 -19.90 1.95
C LEU A 163 -18.84 -20.85 1.38
N SER A 164 -19.69 -20.38 0.48
CA SER A 164 -20.74 -21.20 -0.14
C SER A 164 -20.83 -20.92 -1.62
N GLY A 165 -21.44 -21.82 -2.38
CA GLY A 165 -21.54 -21.60 -3.81
C GLY A 165 -21.94 -22.82 -4.61
N SER A 166 -21.76 -22.70 -5.92
CA SER A 166 -21.99 -23.76 -6.89
C SER A 166 -20.86 -23.74 -7.92
N ALA A 167 -20.62 -24.89 -8.57
CA ALA A 167 -19.58 -24.98 -9.58
C ALA A 167 -19.85 -26.10 -10.59
N LEU A 168 -19.46 -25.87 -11.84
CA LEU A 168 -19.37 -26.88 -12.87
C LEU A 168 -17.90 -27.21 -13.11
N ALA A 169 -17.53 -28.46 -12.85
CA ALA A 169 -16.16 -28.93 -12.97
C ALA A 169 -16.03 -30.18 -13.85
N TYR A 170 -14.83 -30.39 -14.38
CA TYR A 170 -14.44 -31.62 -15.09
C TYR A 170 -13.19 -32.20 -14.43
N TYR A 171 -13.15 -33.53 -14.28
CA TYR A 171 -12.08 -34.24 -13.56
C TYR A 171 -11.34 -35.27 -14.42
N ARG A 172 -11.37 -35.11 -15.75
CA ARG A 172 -10.74 -36.06 -16.69
C ARG A 172 -9.22 -35.99 -16.72
N ARG A 173 -8.64 -34.79 -16.48
CA ARG A 173 -7.21 -34.48 -16.54
C ARG A 173 -6.89 -33.37 -15.52
N GLY A 174 -7.03 -33.72 -14.23
CA GLY A 174 -7.05 -32.74 -13.14
C GLY A 174 -8.41 -32.04 -13.02
N LEU A 175 -8.59 -31.29 -11.93
CA LEU A 175 -9.82 -30.54 -11.66
C LEU A 175 -9.81 -29.23 -12.46
N ARG A 176 -10.80 -29.06 -13.33
CA ARG A 176 -10.99 -27.81 -14.10
C ARG A 176 -12.39 -27.26 -13.87
N PHE A 177 -12.48 -26.01 -13.44
CA PHE A 177 -13.76 -25.32 -13.27
C PHE A 177 -14.13 -24.57 -14.55
N ASP A 178 -15.28 -24.89 -15.12
CA ASP A 178 -15.86 -24.16 -16.25
C ASP A 178 -16.61 -22.92 -15.76
N ARG A 179 -17.38 -23.07 -14.69
CA ARG A 179 -18.05 -21.97 -14.00
C ARG A 179 -18.06 -22.22 -12.49
N ALA A 180 -17.89 -21.18 -11.69
CA ALA A 180 -18.21 -21.21 -10.27
C ALA A 180 -18.79 -19.88 -9.82
N ASP A 181 -19.80 -19.93 -8.97
CA ASP A 181 -20.38 -18.77 -8.31
C ASP A 181 -20.23 -19.00 -6.81
N VAL A 182 -19.47 -18.13 -6.14
CA VAL A 182 -18.99 -18.34 -4.77
C VAL A 182 -19.27 -17.10 -3.91
N THR A 183 -19.89 -17.29 -2.76
CA THR A 183 -20.16 -16.26 -1.76
C THR A 183 -19.35 -16.54 -0.50
N LEU A 184 -18.61 -15.55 -0.03
CA LEU A 184 -17.90 -15.53 1.24
C LEU A 184 -18.63 -14.59 2.20
N GLN A 185 -18.89 -15.03 3.43
CA GLN A 185 -19.43 -14.19 4.49
C GLN A 185 -18.61 -14.38 5.77
N SER A 186 -18.27 -13.27 6.41
CA SER A 186 -17.61 -13.25 7.72
C SER A 186 -18.09 -12.05 8.53
N ASP A 187 -18.55 -12.32 9.75
CA ASP A 187 -18.90 -11.28 10.72
C ASP A 187 -17.67 -10.76 11.49
N THR A 188 -16.51 -11.42 11.34
CA THR A 188 -15.24 -11.07 11.99
C THR A 188 -14.09 -11.21 11.00
N LEU A 189 -13.71 -10.08 10.40
CA LEU A 189 -12.64 -10.02 9.41
C LEU A 189 -11.26 -10.37 9.98
N GLN A 190 -11.07 -10.32 11.30
CA GLN A 190 -9.76 -10.52 11.93
C GLN A 190 -9.17 -11.90 11.63
N LYS A 191 -9.86 -12.97 12.04
CA LYS A 191 -9.37 -14.33 11.81
C LYS A 191 -9.35 -14.70 10.33
N LEU A 192 -10.32 -14.19 9.57
CA LEU A 192 -10.36 -14.39 8.12
C LEU A 192 -9.14 -13.77 7.44
N ALA A 193 -8.78 -12.54 7.82
CA ALA A 193 -7.63 -11.87 7.28
C ALA A 193 -6.33 -12.59 7.70
N GLU A 194 -6.19 -12.92 8.98
CA GLU A 194 -5.02 -13.63 9.51
C GLU A 194 -4.74 -14.95 8.77
N ILE A 195 -5.79 -15.73 8.48
CA ILE A 195 -5.65 -17.06 7.88
C ILE A 195 -5.63 -17.02 6.34
N TYR A 196 -6.52 -16.24 5.71
CA TYR A 196 -6.79 -16.33 4.27
C TYR A 196 -6.32 -15.13 3.44
N VAL A 197 -5.83 -14.06 4.07
CA VAL A 197 -5.49 -12.81 3.35
C VAL A 197 -4.02 -12.42 3.62
N ASN A 198 -3.62 -12.34 4.89
CA ASN A 198 -2.26 -12.01 5.33
C ASN A 198 -1.15 -12.84 4.67
N PRO A 199 -1.29 -14.16 4.46
CA PRO A 199 -0.22 -14.95 3.87
C PRO A 199 0.19 -14.51 2.46
N PHE A 200 -0.72 -13.89 1.69
CA PHE A 200 -0.43 -13.43 0.32
C PHE A 200 0.44 -12.17 0.26
N TYR A 201 0.63 -11.48 1.38
CA TYR A 201 1.42 -10.24 1.44
C TYR A 201 2.38 -10.21 2.64
N ALA A 202 2.74 -11.39 3.14
CA ALA A 202 3.68 -11.57 4.25
C ALA A 202 5.06 -10.97 3.98
N GLU A 203 5.52 -10.95 2.72
CA GLU A 203 6.80 -10.32 2.32
C GLU A 203 6.65 -8.87 1.85
N SER A 204 5.46 -8.29 1.98
CA SER A 204 5.19 -6.92 1.53
C SER A 204 5.28 -5.93 2.68
N PRO A 205 5.33 -4.61 2.37
CA PRO A 205 5.14 -3.59 3.38
C PRO A 205 3.87 -3.78 4.22
N PHE A 206 2.83 -4.48 3.76
CA PHE A 206 1.56 -4.66 4.45
C PHE A 206 1.49 -5.85 5.43
N GLN A 207 2.61 -6.52 5.72
CA GLN A 207 2.67 -7.69 6.61
C GLN A 207 2.10 -7.46 8.02
N SER A 208 2.05 -6.21 8.48
CA SER A 208 1.62 -5.81 9.83
C SER A 208 0.21 -5.23 9.90
N LEU A 209 -0.64 -5.47 8.88
CA LEU A 209 -2.03 -5.02 8.88
C LEU A 209 -2.92 -5.94 9.72
N ALA A 210 -3.52 -5.37 10.77
CA ALA A 210 -4.64 -5.95 11.48
C ALA A 210 -5.95 -5.40 10.92
N LEU A 211 -6.86 -6.29 10.53
CA LEU A 211 -8.16 -5.96 9.94
C LEU A 211 -9.29 -6.41 10.88
N THR A 212 -10.28 -5.56 11.12
CA THR A 212 -11.50 -5.92 11.86
C THR A 212 -12.73 -5.39 11.14
N GLY A 213 -13.91 -5.93 11.44
CA GLY A 213 -15.17 -5.58 10.77
C GLY A 213 -15.86 -6.82 10.21
N ALA A 214 -16.81 -6.61 9.30
CA ALA A 214 -17.51 -7.69 8.59
C ALA A 214 -17.27 -7.60 7.08
N LEU A 215 -17.27 -8.76 6.42
CA LEU A 215 -17.06 -8.92 4.99
C LEU A 215 -18.17 -9.80 4.40
N GLN A 216 -18.74 -9.35 3.29
CA GLN A 216 -19.48 -10.19 2.37
C GLN A 216 -18.85 -10.05 0.98
N ALA A 217 -18.54 -11.14 0.31
CA ALA A 217 -17.98 -11.11 -1.04
C ALA A 217 -18.65 -12.13 -1.94
N ASN A 218 -18.81 -11.79 -3.21
CA ASN A 218 -19.30 -12.67 -4.26
C ASN A 218 -18.25 -12.71 -5.37
N PHE A 219 -17.96 -13.91 -5.87
CA PHE A 219 -16.99 -14.17 -6.91
C PHE A 219 -17.63 -15.03 -7.99
N THR A 220 -17.48 -14.62 -9.24
CA THR A 220 -17.83 -15.44 -10.39
C THR A 220 -16.57 -15.82 -11.13
N PHE A 221 -16.41 -17.12 -11.36
CA PHE A 221 -15.33 -17.69 -12.15
C PHE A 221 -15.89 -18.26 -13.44
N LYS A 222 -15.17 -18.05 -14.55
CA LYS A 222 -15.40 -18.72 -15.83
C LYS A 222 -14.08 -19.23 -16.37
N GLN A 223 -14.05 -20.46 -16.84
CA GLN A 223 -12.85 -21.10 -17.40
C GLN A 223 -11.62 -20.93 -16.47
N HIS A 224 -11.81 -21.22 -15.19
CA HIS A 224 -10.79 -21.12 -14.13
C HIS A 224 -10.27 -19.69 -13.82
N SER A 225 -10.84 -18.66 -14.44
CA SER A 225 -10.45 -17.26 -14.21
C SER A 225 -11.56 -16.51 -13.48
N LEU A 226 -11.19 -15.64 -12.54
CA LEU A 226 -12.13 -14.73 -11.89
C LEU A 226 -12.61 -13.70 -12.93
N THR A 227 -13.92 -13.62 -13.17
CA THR A 227 -14.51 -12.66 -14.11
C THR A 227 -15.22 -11.51 -13.43
N ASP A 228 -15.79 -11.73 -12.25
CA ASP A 228 -16.50 -10.69 -11.51
C ASP A 228 -16.26 -10.89 -10.00
N ALA A 229 -16.11 -9.78 -9.29
CA ALA A 229 -16.04 -9.75 -7.84
C ALA A 229 -16.87 -8.58 -7.29
N ALA A 230 -17.64 -8.83 -6.25
CA ALA A 230 -18.34 -7.80 -5.49
C ALA A 230 -18.03 -7.99 -4.01
N LEU A 231 -17.53 -6.96 -3.33
CA LEU A 231 -17.14 -7.00 -1.93
C LEU A 231 -17.86 -5.90 -1.15
N GLU A 232 -18.50 -6.27 -0.05
CA GLU A 232 -19.06 -5.35 0.94
C GLU A 232 -18.28 -5.49 2.25
N LEU A 233 -17.70 -4.37 2.70
CA LEU A 233 -17.03 -4.26 3.99
C LEU A 233 -17.82 -3.32 4.89
N LYS A 234 -18.08 -3.73 6.13
CA LYS A 234 -18.82 -2.94 7.12
C LYS A 234 -18.00 -2.78 8.39
N LYS A 235 -17.97 -1.55 8.94
CA LYS A 235 -17.22 -1.20 10.16
C LYS A 235 -15.75 -1.66 10.10
N LEU A 236 -15.14 -1.53 8.92
CA LEU A 236 -13.75 -1.87 8.68
C LEU A 236 -12.86 -1.00 9.57
N ASN A 237 -12.02 -1.63 10.39
CA ASN A 237 -10.87 -0.95 10.97
C ASN A 237 -9.59 -1.61 10.46
N VAL A 238 -8.67 -0.77 10.03
CA VAL A 238 -7.33 -1.16 9.58
C VAL A 238 -6.35 -0.56 10.57
N ASN A 239 -5.46 -1.38 11.10
CA ASN A 239 -4.39 -0.92 11.96
C ASN A 239 -3.07 -1.53 11.52
N ASP A 240 -2.18 -0.70 11.00
CA ASP A 240 -0.80 -1.07 10.73
C ASP A 240 0.05 -0.90 11.99
N ALA A 241 0.78 -1.94 12.41
CA ALA A 241 1.68 -1.83 13.57
C ALA A 241 2.74 -0.72 13.40
N ALA A 242 3.18 -0.45 12.16
CA ALA A 242 4.10 0.65 11.84
C ALA A 242 3.40 2.03 11.73
N LYS A 243 2.09 2.10 12.01
CA LYS A 243 1.25 3.31 11.96
C LYS A 243 1.30 4.05 10.62
N ARG A 244 1.62 3.36 9.51
CA ARG A 244 1.63 3.97 8.17
C ARG A 244 0.23 4.09 7.61
N LEU A 245 -0.68 3.21 8.02
CA LEU A 245 -2.09 3.23 7.63
C LEU A 245 -2.97 2.89 8.83
N THR A 246 -3.91 3.77 9.14
CA THR A 246 -5.03 3.42 10.03
C THR A 246 -6.34 3.87 9.42
N VAL A 247 -7.35 3.01 9.45
CA VAL A 247 -8.72 3.34 9.05
C VAL A 247 -9.61 3.03 10.23
N ASN A 248 -10.47 3.97 10.62
CA ASN A 248 -11.49 3.76 11.63
C ASN A 248 -12.87 3.91 11.00
N ASP A 249 -13.73 2.93 11.26
CA ASP A 249 -15.12 2.88 10.82
C ASP A 249 -15.28 3.09 9.29
N GLY A 250 -14.57 2.26 8.54
CA GLY A 250 -14.63 2.20 7.09
C GLY A 250 -15.82 1.38 6.60
N ASN A 251 -16.44 1.78 5.50
CA ASN A 251 -17.43 0.99 4.79
C ASN A 251 -17.09 1.00 3.30
N ALA A 252 -17.18 -0.14 2.64
CA ALA A 252 -16.87 -0.23 1.21
C ALA A 252 -17.86 -1.13 0.49
N ALA A 253 -18.21 -0.74 -0.74
CA ALA A 253 -18.89 -1.57 -1.72
C ALA A 253 -18.04 -1.54 -2.99
N ILE A 254 -17.26 -2.59 -3.21
CA ILE A 254 -16.28 -2.70 -4.30
C ILE A 254 -16.84 -3.64 -5.36
N ASN A 255 -16.97 -3.16 -6.59
CA ASN A 255 -17.44 -3.92 -7.73
C ASN A 255 -16.34 -3.96 -8.79
N TRP A 256 -15.90 -5.16 -9.14
CA TRP A 256 -14.87 -5.40 -10.15
C TRP A 256 -15.35 -6.39 -11.22
N SER A 257 -14.96 -6.17 -12.47
CA SER A 257 -15.15 -7.09 -13.57
C SER A 257 -13.86 -7.19 -14.39
N ALA A 258 -13.53 -8.39 -14.87
CA ALA A 258 -12.42 -8.61 -15.79
C ALA A 258 -12.71 -8.05 -17.20
N ASP A 259 -13.98 -7.83 -17.54
CA ASP A 259 -14.39 -7.24 -18.81
C ASP A 259 -14.19 -5.72 -18.76
N PRO A 260 -13.31 -5.15 -19.61
CA PRO A 260 -13.04 -3.71 -19.60
C PRO A 260 -14.24 -2.86 -20.04
N LEU A 261 -15.27 -3.47 -20.65
CA LEU A 261 -16.49 -2.78 -21.07
C LEU A 261 -17.55 -2.71 -19.95
N ILE A 262 -17.41 -3.53 -18.91
CA ILE A 262 -18.35 -3.55 -17.77
C ILE A 262 -17.86 -2.60 -16.69
N VAL A 263 -18.42 -1.40 -16.66
CA VAL A 263 -18.11 -0.39 -15.64
C VAL A 263 -19.18 -0.42 -14.56
N LYS A 264 -18.79 -0.76 -13.33
CA LYS A 264 -19.66 -0.73 -12.14
C LYS A 264 -19.10 0.26 -11.13
N GLN A 265 -19.98 1.10 -10.59
CA GLN A 265 -19.60 2.04 -9.55
C GLN A 265 -19.31 1.29 -8.24
N SER A 266 -18.25 1.71 -7.58
CA SER A 266 -17.85 1.30 -6.25
C SER A 266 -17.84 2.52 -5.33
N GLU A 267 -17.99 2.27 -4.03
CA GLU A 267 -17.96 3.32 -3.01
C GLU A 267 -17.08 2.90 -1.84
N LEU A 268 -16.37 3.86 -1.27
CA LEU A 268 -15.58 3.71 -0.04
C LEU A 268 -15.86 4.93 0.84
N SER A 269 -16.16 4.70 2.11
CA SER A 269 -16.25 5.75 3.11
C SER A 269 -15.48 5.37 4.37
N TRP A 270 -15.08 6.38 5.14
CA TRP A 270 -14.44 6.19 6.44
C TRP A 270 -14.81 7.35 7.35
N ARG A 271 -14.69 7.13 8.66
CA ARG A 271 -14.81 8.21 9.65
C ARG A 271 -13.47 8.89 9.90
N GLN A 272 -12.40 8.11 9.91
CA GLN A 272 -11.04 8.62 10.07
C GLN A 272 -10.06 7.74 9.30
N LEU A 273 -9.21 8.38 8.53
CA LEU A 273 -8.10 7.77 7.81
C LEU A 273 -6.82 8.46 8.27
N ASN A 274 -5.76 7.70 8.50
CA ASN A 274 -4.43 8.23 8.73
C ASN A 274 -3.47 7.56 7.76
N VAL A 275 -2.76 8.36 6.98
CA VAL A 275 -1.72 7.88 6.06
C VAL A 275 -0.41 8.53 6.46
N LYS A 276 0.55 7.74 6.95
CA LYS A 276 1.88 8.18 7.39
C LYS A 276 1.86 9.41 8.31
N GLY A 277 0.95 9.43 9.28
CA GLY A 277 0.79 10.53 10.24
C GLY A 277 -0.17 11.62 9.81
N LEU A 278 -0.57 11.67 8.53
CA LEU A 278 -1.48 12.68 7.98
C LEU A 278 -2.94 12.25 8.19
N PRO A 279 -3.72 12.98 9.01
CA PRO A 279 -5.12 12.66 9.25
C PRO A 279 -6.01 13.18 8.11
N ILE A 280 -6.88 12.31 7.62
CA ILE A 280 -7.96 12.64 6.70
C ILE A 280 -9.26 12.30 7.43
N VAL A 281 -10.11 13.31 7.60
CA VAL A 281 -11.37 13.17 8.33
C VAL A 281 -12.41 12.40 7.51
N ALA A 282 -13.64 12.33 8.01
CA ALA A 282 -14.71 11.58 7.39
C ALA A 282 -14.95 11.99 5.93
N ALA A 283 -14.98 11.00 5.05
CA ALA A 283 -15.16 11.22 3.61
C ALA A 283 -15.76 10.01 2.92
N LYS A 284 -16.21 10.24 1.69
CA LYS A 284 -16.73 9.23 0.78
C LYS A 284 -16.09 9.41 -0.60
N LEU A 285 -15.67 8.30 -1.19
CA LEU A 285 -15.13 8.19 -2.54
C LEU A 285 -16.05 7.32 -3.36
N LYS A 286 -16.25 7.71 -4.62
CA LYS A 286 -16.80 6.82 -5.64
C LYS A 286 -15.72 6.54 -6.67
N PHE A 287 -15.62 5.29 -7.08
CA PHE A 287 -14.62 4.86 -8.05
C PHE A 287 -15.17 3.75 -8.93
N THR A 288 -14.43 3.43 -9.98
CA THR A 288 -14.69 2.28 -10.84
C THR A 288 -13.43 1.42 -10.88
N SER A 289 -13.62 0.11 -10.92
CA SER A 289 -12.53 -0.86 -11.05
C SER A 289 -12.92 -1.93 -12.05
N GLN A 290 -12.14 -2.08 -13.12
CA GLN A 290 -12.38 -3.06 -14.17
C GLN A 290 -11.07 -3.45 -14.84
N ALA A 291 -10.93 -4.74 -15.18
CA ALA A 291 -9.70 -5.33 -15.69
C ALA A 291 -8.49 -4.91 -14.82
N ASP A 292 -7.54 -4.20 -15.42
CA ASP A 292 -6.32 -3.66 -14.83
C ASP A 292 -6.47 -2.21 -14.36
N ARG A 293 -7.66 -1.61 -14.38
CA ARG A 293 -7.88 -0.17 -14.19
C ARG A 293 -8.65 0.15 -12.93
N PHE A 294 -8.28 1.28 -12.33
CA PHE A 294 -9.00 1.96 -11.26
C PHE A 294 -9.13 3.43 -11.64
N HIS A 295 -10.33 4.00 -11.51
CA HIS A 295 -10.57 5.41 -11.76
C HIS A 295 -11.44 6.01 -10.66
N LEU A 296 -11.05 7.17 -10.13
CA LEU A 296 -11.92 8.00 -9.33
C LEU A 296 -13.09 8.48 -10.22
N ALA A 297 -14.32 8.22 -9.78
CA ALA A 297 -15.51 8.48 -10.59
C ALA A 297 -15.95 9.95 -10.51
N GLU A 298 -15.74 10.60 -9.37
CA GLU A 298 -16.07 12.00 -9.14
C GLU A 298 -14.98 12.68 -8.30
N ALA A 299 -14.74 13.96 -8.56
CA ALA A 299 -13.83 14.76 -7.76
C ALA A 299 -14.29 14.80 -6.29
N VAL A 300 -13.34 14.69 -5.36
CA VAL A 300 -13.62 14.70 -3.92
C VAL A 300 -12.92 15.88 -3.25
N LYS A 301 -13.62 16.55 -2.32
CA LYS A 301 -13.06 17.59 -1.46
C LYS A 301 -13.08 17.12 -0.01
N LEU A 302 -11.94 17.24 0.66
CA LEU A 302 -11.65 16.67 1.96
C LEU A 302 -11.15 17.77 2.89
N PRO A 303 -11.71 17.94 4.09
CA PRO A 303 -11.08 18.76 5.11
C PRO A 303 -9.71 18.18 5.47
N PHE A 304 -8.67 19.00 5.43
CA PHE A 304 -7.29 18.57 5.62
C PHE A 304 -6.49 19.66 6.35
N LEU A 305 -6.05 19.37 7.57
CA LEU A 305 -5.18 20.24 8.40
C LEU A 305 -5.64 21.71 8.43
N ASN A 306 -6.89 21.94 8.85
CA ASN A 306 -7.58 23.25 8.89
C ASN A 306 -7.82 23.94 7.53
N GLY A 307 -7.48 23.29 6.42
CA GLY A 307 -7.83 23.70 5.07
C GLY A 307 -8.64 22.64 4.35
N MET A 308 -8.53 22.63 3.03
CA MET A 308 -9.18 21.66 2.14
C MET A 308 -8.15 21.05 1.19
N MET A 309 -8.34 19.77 0.89
CA MET A 309 -7.66 19.04 -0.19
C MET A 309 -8.70 18.58 -1.19
N ALA A 310 -8.46 18.80 -2.48
CA ALA A 310 -9.26 18.22 -3.54
C ALA A 310 -8.46 17.16 -4.31
N VAL A 311 -9.10 16.04 -4.62
CA VAL A 311 -8.61 15.09 -5.61
C VAL A 311 -9.58 15.15 -6.78
N ASP A 312 -9.16 15.84 -7.84
CA ASP A 312 -9.99 16.13 -9.01
C ASP A 312 -9.96 14.97 -10.00
N ARG A 313 -8.82 14.28 -10.08
CA ARG A 313 -8.63 13.10 -10.91
C ARG A 313 -7.66 12.16 -10.25
N PHE A 314 -7.99 10.88 -10.25
CA PHE A 314 -7.05 9.82 -9.95
C PHE A 314 -7.34 8.63 -10.85
N SER A 315 -6.30 8.09 -11.47
CA SER A 315 -6.37 6.80 -12.13
C SER A 315 -5.13 5.99 -11.89
N TRP A 316 -5.32 4.69 -11.83
CA TRP A 316 -4.26 3.70 -11.70
C TRP A 316 -4.53 2.60 -12.71
N ARG A 317 -3.48 2.13 -13.37
CA ARG A 317 -3.53 0.98 -14.27
C ARG A 317 -2.37 0.04 -13.99
N GLY A 318 -2.69 -1.20 -13.65
CA GLY A 318 -1.70 -2.23 -13.35
C GLY A 318 -0.96 -2.71 -14.60
N GLY A 319 0.37 -2.77 -14.53
CA GLY A 319 1.20 -3.47 -15.51
C GLY A 319 1.34 -4.95 -15.13
N LYS A 320 1.35 -5.87 -16.11
CA LYS A 320 1.57 -7.30 -15.83
C LYS A 320 3.01 -7.63 -15.41
N GLN A 321 3.98 -6.79 -15.76
CA GLN A 321 5.41 -6.89 -15.40
C GLN A 321 6.10 -5.51 -15.31
N GLU A 322 5.33 -4.44 -15.32
CA GLU A 322 5.81 -3.05 -15.29
C GLU A 322 5.20 -2.34 -14.09
N GLU A 323 5.87 -1.30 -13.61
CA GLU A 323 5.29 -0.41 -12.60
C GLU A 323 3.96 0.18 -13.10
N PRO A 324 3.04 0.51 -12.19
CA PRO A 324 1.71 0.95 -12.59
C PRO A 324 1.73 2.32 -13.27
N ASP A 325 0.85 2.50 -14.25
CA ASP A 325 0.52 3.81 -14.80
C ASP A 325 -0.38 4.56 -13.80
N VAL A 326 0.05 5.73 -13.34
CA VAL A 326 -0.73 6.55 -12.39
C VAL A 326 -0.94 7.94 -12.95
N THR A 327 -2.16 8.47 -12.89
CA THR A 327 -2.39 9.90 -13.09
C THR A 327 -3.14 10.50 -11.92
N PHE A 328 -2.76 11.71 -11.53
CA PHE A 328 -3.32 12.43 -10.40
C PHE A 328 -3.47 13.92 -10.75
N ALA A 329 -4.58 14.53 -10.37
CA ALA A 329 -4.77 15.98 -10.36
C ALA A 329 -5.54 16.38 -9.10
N GLY A 330 -5.23 17.55 -8.55
CA GLY A 330 -5.83 17.98 -7.30
C GLY A 330 -5.41 19.38 -6.89
N SER A 331 -5.82 19.77 -5.69
CA SER A 331 -5.45 21.05 -5.11
C SER A 331 -5.42 21.01 -3.58
N LEU A 332 -4.69 21.96 -3.01
CA LEU A 332 -4.73 22.30 -1.59
C LEU A 332 -5.23 23.73 -1.45
N ASP A 333 -6.06 23.98 -0.45
CA ASP A 333 -6.58 25.30 -0.15
C ASP A 333 -6.48 25.58 1.34
N ASN A 334 -5.69 26.59 1.69
CA ASN A 334 -5.54 27.13 3.04
C ASN A 334 -5.14 26.08 4.09
N VAL A 335 -4.25 25.16 3.71
CA VAL A 335 -3.76 24.08 4.58
C VAL A 335 -2.74 24.64 5.56
N SER A 336 -2.88 24.34 6.86
CA SER A 336 -1.96 24.85 7.87
C SER A 336 -0.57 24.22 7.74
N LEU A 337 0.44 25.05 7.45
CA LEU A 337 1.84 24.61 7.40
C LEU A 337 2.33 24.14 8.77
N GLU A 338 1.87 24.79 9.83
CA GLU A 338 2.27 24.44 11.19
C GLU A 338 1.82 23.02 11.56
N GLN A 339 0.58 22.66 11.23
CA GLN A 339 0.09 21.31 11.47
C GLN A 339 0.79 20.29 10.56
N LEU A 340 0.98 20.63 9.28
CA LEU A 340 1.62 19.74 8.30
C LEU A 340 3.05 19.39 8.73
N THR A 341 3.87 20.41 8.98
CA THR A 341 5.27 20.26 9.38
C THR A 341 5.42 19.51 10.71
N ARG A 342 4.60 19.82 11.72
CA ARG A 342 4.58 19.07 12.98
C ARG A 342 4.26 17.58 12.78
N ARG A 343 3.31 17.26 11.89
CA ARG A 343 2.94 15.85 11.57
C ARG A 343 4.04 15.11 10.82
N LEU A 344 4.80 15.81 9.99
CA LEU A 344 5.95 15.28 9.25
C LEU A 344 7.25 15.29 10.08
N HIS A 345 7.19 15.73 11.34
CA HIS A 345 8.37 15.91 12.20
C HIS A 345 9.41 16.89 11.63
N TRP A 346 8.96 17.88 10.86
CA TRP A 346 9.77 18.98 10.35
C TRP A 346 9.69 20.19 11.30
N THR A 347 10.61 21.14 11.13
CA THR A 347 10.56 22.44 11.84
C THR A 347 9.20 23.10 11.61
N PRO A 348 8.46 23.47 12.67
CA PRO A 348 7.15 24.09 12.52
C PRO A 348 7.21 25.39 11.71
N LEU A 349 6.55 25.41 10.55
CA LEU A 349 6.43 26.59 9.70
C LEU A 349 5.11 27.31 9.97
N LEU A 350 5.12 28.65 9.97
CA LEU A 350 3.90 29.45 10.09
C LEU A 350 3.24 29.69 8.73
N GLY A 351 1.96 30.06 8.77
CA GLY A 351 1.18 30.37 7.57
C GLY A 351 0.44 29.17 7.01
N ASN A 352 -0.09 29.36 5.81
CA ASN A 352 -0.89 28.37 5.10
C ASN A 352 -0.28 28.10 3.72
N ILE A 353 -0.56 26.92 3.20
CA ILE A 353 -0.22 26.51 1.85
C ILE A 353 -1.50 26.29 1.05
N SER A 354 -1.57 26.93 -0.12
CA SER A 354 -2.54 26.63 -1.16
C SER A 354 -1.80 26.28 -2.44
N GLY A 355 -2.39 25.47 -3.32
CA GLY A 355 -1.77 25.19 -4.61
C GLY A 355 -2.62 24.31 -5.50
N GLN A 356 -2.34 24.38 -6.80
CA GLN A 356 -3.00 23.56 -7.81
C GLN A 356 -2.00 22.59 -8.43
N ILE A 357 -2.39 21.33 -8.53
CA ILE A 357 -1.65 20.25 -9.17
C ILE A 357 -2.42 19.91 -10.45
N PRO A 358 -2.09 20.54 -11.60
CA PRO A 358 -2.88 20.43 -12.83
C PRO A 358 -2.92 19.00 -13.39
N GLY A 359 -1.84 18.25 -13.21
CA GLY A 359 -1.72 16.85 -13.56
C GLY A 359 -0.34 16.32 -13.25
N VAL A 360 -0.27 15.13 -12.69
CA VAL A 360 0.95 14.35 -12.49
C VAL A 360 0.72 13.01 -13.16
N ALA A 361 1.64 12.61 -14.03
CA ALA A 361 1.65 11.32 -14.69
C ALA A 361 2.88 10.52 -14.26
N TYR A 362 2.66 9.32 -13.78
CA TYR A 362 3.68 8.32 -13.54
C TYR A 362 3.55 7.22 -14.58
N ARG A 363 4.59 7.05 -15.42
CA ARG A 363 4.66 6.03 -16.48
C ARG A 363 6.13 5.74 -16.78
N ASP A 364 6.42 4.49 -17.12
CA ASP A 364 7.76 4.04 -17.52
C ASP A 364 8.84 4.42 -16.47
N ASN A 365 8.54 4.23 -15.18
CA ASN A 365 9.41 4.58 -14.06
C ASN A 365 9.80 6.08 -14.00
N SER A 366 8.96 6.95 -14.59
CA SER A 366 9.12 8.39 -14.61
C SER A 366 7.87 9.10 -14.13
N LEU A 367 8.05 10.11 -13.28
CA LEU A 367 7.01 11.05 -12.88
C LEU A 367 7.19 12.34 -13.68
N LYS A 368 6.12 12.87 -14.26
CA LYS A 368 6.10 14.17 -14.94
C LYS A 368 4.92 14.99 -14.46
N LEU A 369 5.15 16.28 -14.30
CA LEU A 369 4.11 17.27 -14.05
C LEU A 369 3.60 17.81 -15.39
N ASP A 370 2.30 17.71 -15.63
CA ASP A 370 1.62 18.26 -16.80
C ASP A 370 1.36 19.76 -16.58
N GLY A 371 2.40 20.57 -16.80
CA GLY A 371 2.35 22.03 -16.61
C GLY A 371 3.17 22.50 -15.40
N GLY A 372 2.75 23.61 -14.80
CA GLY A 372 3.39 24.20 -13.62
C GLY A 372 2.60 23.93 -12.33
N LEU A 373 3.31 23.77 -11.22
CA LEU A 373 2.75 23.66 -9.88
C LEU A 373 2.89 25.03 -9.22
N THR A 374 1.76 25.67 -8.95
CA THR A 374 1.72 26.96 -8.26
C THR A 374 1.35 26.74 -6.80
N ILE A 375 2.18 27.26 -5.90
CA ILE A 375 2.04 27.16 -4.45
C ILE A 375 2.02 28.56 -3.87
N ASN A 376 0.95 28.92 -3.16
CA ASN A 376 0.90 30.14 -2.36
C ASN A 376 1.41 29.80 -0.96
N ILE A 377 2.47 30.47 -0.53
CA ILE A 377 3.14 30.23 0.75
C ILE A 377 3.86 31.51 1.20
N PHE A 378 3.90 31.77 2.51
CA PHE A 378 4.53 32.98 3.08
C PHE A 378 4.07 34.29 2.43
N ASP A 379 2.76 34.42 2.17
CA ASP A 379 2.18 35.61 1.50
C ASP A 379 2.82 35.94 0.13
N GLY A 380 3.38 34.94 -0.54
CA GLY A 380 3.89 35.04 -1.91
C GLY A 380 3.60 33.76 -2.70
N ILE A 381 4.24 33.63 -3.86
CA ILE A 381 3.97 32.55 -4.82
C ILE A 381 5.26 31.82 -5.16
N VAL A 382 5.21 30.49 -5.13
CA VAL A 382 6.25 29.60 -5.64
C VAL A 382 5.70 28.84 -6.83
N LYS A 383 6.34 28.95 -7.99
CA LYS A 383 5.97 28.19 -9.20
C LYS A 383 7.05 27.17 -9.49
N ILE A 384 6.66 25.92 -9.68
CA ILE A 384 7.56 24.84 -10.05
C ILE A 384 7.19 24.38 -11.46
N ASN A 385 8.12 24.49 -12.39
CA ASN A 385 7.94 24.12 -13.79
C ASN A 385 8.88 22.98 -14.17
N ASN A 386 8.57 22.30 -15.27
CA ASN A 386 9.39 21.22 -15.83
C ASN A 386 9.75 20.11 -14.81
N LEU A 387 8.90 19.93 -13.78
CA LEU A 387 9.15 18.94 -12.75
C LEU A 387 9.07 17.54 -13.34
N SER A 388 10.17 16.81 -13.25
CA SER A 388 10.28 15.43 -13.67
C SER A 388 11.11 14.63 -12.69
N SER A 389 10.85 13.33 -12.62
CA SER A 389 11.63 12.42 -11.82
C SER A 389 11.72 11.06 -12.49
N SER A 390 12.80 10.33 -12.24
CA SER A 390 12.99 8.95 -12.71
C SER A 390 13.51 8.08 -11.59
N GLY A 391 13.05 6.82 -11.53
CA GLY A 391 13.54 5.86 -10.56
C GLY A 391 13.16 6.21 -9.11
N LEU A 392 11.98 6.81 -8.88
CA LEU A 392 11.51 7.25 -7.55
C LEU A 392 11.50 6.14 -6.50
N PHE A 393 11.21 4.91 -6.93
CA PHE A 393 11.18 3.72 -6.08
C PHE A 393 12.43 2.84 -6.24
N SER A 394 13.44 3.35 -6.94
CA SER A 394 14.75 2.70 -7.10
C SER A 394 15.75 3.20 -6.06
N ASN A 395 16.91 2.56 -6.00
CA ASN A 395 18.01 2.97 -5.11
C ASN A 395 18.71 4.28 -5.56
N MET A 396 18.39 4.81 -6.75
CA MET A 396 19.03 5.99 -7.35
C MET A 396 17.97 6.94 -7.94
N PRO A 397 17.12 7.55 -7.12
CA PRO A 397 16.10 8.47 -7.61
C PRO A 397 16.74 9.75 -8.18
N LYS A 398 16.24 10.21 -9.32
CA LYS A 398 16.61 11.51 -9.90
C LYS A 398 15.41 12.43 -9.96
N LEU A 399 15.59 13.71 -9.69
CA LEU A 399 14.55 14.73 -9.79
C LEU A 399 15.12 15.95 -10.51
N ALA A 400 14.36 16.53 -11.43
CA ALA A 400 14.73 17.74 -12.12
C ALA A 400 13.57 18.73 -12.20
N GLY A 401 13.86 20.02 -12.26
CA GLY A 401 12.86 21.07 -12.45
C GLY A 401 13.41 22.48 -12.32
N ASP A 402 12.50 23.45 -12.45
CA ASP A 402 12.77 24.87 -12.27
C ASP A 402 11.81 25.43 -11.21
N VAL A 403 12.30 26.31 -10.34
CA VAL A 403 11.53 26.95 -9.27
C VAL A 403 11.61 28.47 -9.43
N GLU A 404 10.48 29.15 -9.38
CA GLU A 404 10.38 30.60 -9.36
C GLU A 404 9.71 31.04 -8.05
N LEU A 405 10.25 32.07 -7.42
CA LEU A 405 9.78 32.61 -6.13
C LEU A 405 9.39 34.07 -6.37
N GLN A 406 8.17 34.43 -5.98
CA GLN A 406 7.62 35.77 -6.20
C GLN A 406 7.09 36.32 -4.87
N HIS A 407 7.71 37.41 -4.41
CA HIS A 407 7.25 38.26 -3.30
C HIS A 407 6.99 37.50 -1.98
N LEU A 408 7.83 36.52 -1.64
CA LEU A 408 7.76 35.82 -0.36
C LEU A 408 8.03 36.79 0.80
N ASP A 409 7.23 36.72 1.87
CA ASP A 409 7.42 37.51 3.08
C ASP A 409 8.62 36.99 3.89
N LEU A 410 9.67 37.80 3.98
CA LEU A 410 10.90 37.45 4.69
C LEU A 410 10.69 37.32 6.20
N GLU A 411 9.73 38.02 6.79
CA GLU A 411 9.47 37.95 8.22
C GLU A 411 8.82 36.61 8.56
N GLN A 412 7.82 36.19 7.78
CA GLN A 412 7.23 34.86 7.90
C GLN A 412 8.26 33.75 7.69
N LEU A 413 9.12 33.90 6.68
CA LEU A 413 10.17 32.93 6.35
C LEU A 413 11.25 32.84 7.45
N THR A 414 11.59 33.93 8.13
CA THR A 414 12.70 33.96 9.12
C THR A 414 12.25 33.84 10.58
N SER A 415 10.98 34.10 10.90
CA SER A 415 10.48 34.24 12.28
C SER A 415 10.60 33.01 13.19
N LYS A 416 10.68 31.79 12.64
CA LYS A 416 10.77 30.53 13.42
C LYS A 416 12.15 29.88 13.42
N PHE A 417 13.06 30.36 12.58
CA PHE A 417 14.44 29.91 12.61
C PHE A 417 15.20 30.79 13.60
N GLU A 418 16.18 30.21 14.30
CA GLU A 418 17.12 31.00 15.10
C GLU A 418 18.01 31.92 14.22
N PHE A 419 17.72 32.00 12.92
CA PHE A 419 18.33 32.90 11.96
C PHE A 419 18.21 34.37 12.39
N GLY A 420 17.11 34.76 13.04
CA GLY A 420 16.83 36.15 13.41
C GLY A 420 15.89 36.83 12.41
N ARG A 421 15.25 37.92 12.85
CA ARG A 421 14.18 38.60 12.09
C ARG A 421 14.73 39.40 10.91
N ILE A 422 14.12 39.23 9.74
CA ILE A 422 14.30 40.06 8.54
C ILE A 422 12.91 40.44 8.02
N THR A 423 12.66 41.72 7.72
CA THR A 423 11.41 42.19 7.11
C THR A 423 11.70 42.67 5.70
N GLY A 424 10.79 42.40 4.76
CA GLY A 424 10.97 42.67 3.34
C GLY A 424 10.26 41.61 2.48
N ARG A 425 10.34 41.75 1.16
CA ARG A 425 9.97 40.70 0.20
C ARG A 425 11.21 40.03 -0.40
N LEU A 426 11.06 38.76 -0.76
CA LEU A 426 12.07 37.96 -1.43
C LEU A 426 11.49 37.37 -2.71
N SER A 427 12.17 37.61 -3.82
CA SER A 427 11.89 36.99 -5.11
C SER A 427 13.15 36.28 -5.61
N GLY A 428 13.00 35.47 -6.66
CA GLY A 428 14.13 34.78 -7.25
C GLY A 428 13.75 33.53 -8.02
N PHE A 429 14.74 32.69 -8.29
CA PHE A 429 14.55 31.44 -9.01
C PHE A 429 15.65 30.42 -8.67
N ILE A 430 15.37 29.16 -9.03
CA ILE A 430 16.31 28.04 -9.08
C ILE A 430 16.07 27.34 -10.42
N ASN A 431 16.98 27.52 -11.37
CA ASN A 431 16.87 26.95 -12.70
C ASN A 431 17.79 25.74 -12.85
N LYS A 432 17.39 24.79 -13.72
CA LYS A 432 18.13 23.55 -14.00
C LYS A 432 18.50 22.79 -12.71
N LEU A 433 17.55 22.73 -11.77
CA LEU A 433 17.75 21.92 -10.57
C LEU A 433 17.78 20.46 -10.99
N GLU A 434 18.85 19.77 -10.62
CA GLU A 434 18.95 18.33 -10.70
C GLU A 434 19.36 17.78 -9.34
N LEU A 435 18.59 16.81 -8.85
CA LEU A 435 18.89 16.03 -7.66
C LEU A 435 19.18 14.60 -8.06
N GLU A 436 20.23 14.02 -7.49
CA GLU A 436 20.50 12.59 -7.51
C GLU A 436 20.51 12.07 -6.06
N ASN A 437 19.75 11.01 -5.80
CA ASN A 437 19.58 10.45 -4.46
C ASN A 437 19.22 11.53 -3.41
N TRP A 438 18.29 12.42 -3.78
CA TRP A 438 17.82 13.55 -2.96
C TRP A 438 18.89 14.59 -2.59
N ARG A 439 20.03 14.61 -3.30
CA ARG A 439 21.09 15.61 -3.15
C ARG A 439 21.23 16.42 -4.43
N PRO A 440 21.33 17.76 -4.36
CA PRO A 440 21.51 18.56 -5.56
C PRO A 440 22.90 18.32 -6.18
N VAL A 441 22.92 18.12 -7.49
CA VAL A 441 24.15 17.93 -8.28
C VAL A 441 24.47 19.15 -9.15
N THR A 442 23.43 19.84 -9.63
CA THR A 442 23.55 21.12 -10.35
C THR A 442 22.29 21.95 -10.14
N PHE A 443 22.45 23.27 -10.15
CA PHE A 443 21.40 24.28 -10.32
C PHE A 443 22.02 25.66 -10.48
N PHE A 444 21.23 26.62 -10.96
CA PHE A 444 21.53 28.04 -10.83
C PHE A 444 20.43 28.75 -10.04
N ALA A 445 20.76 29.24 -8.85
CA ALA A 445 19.83 29.95 -7.97
C ALA A 445 20.21 31.42 -7.85
N TRP A 446 19.19 32.29 -7.82
CA TRP A 446 19.31 33.70 -7.51
C TRP A 446 18.13 34.10 -6.63
N LEU A 447 18.41 34.79 -5.52
CA LEU A 447 17.41 35.30 -4.58
C LEU A 447 17.73 36.75 -4.29
N ASP A 448 16.75 37.63 -4.39
CA ASP A 448 16.92 39.06 -4.12
C ASP A 448 15.66 39.75 -3.60
N THR A 449 15.86 40.99 -3.14
CA THR A 449 14.76 41.93 -2.89
C THR A 449 14.21 42.41 -4.24
N PRO A 450 12.92 42.17 -4.55
CA PRO A 450 12.34 42.57 -5.84
C PRO A 450 12.31 44.10 -5.99
N GLU A 451 12.34 44.58 -7.23
CA GLU A 451 12.42 46.03 -7.51
C GLU A 451 11.18 46.82 -7.06
N ASP A 452 10.03 46.16 -6.98
CA ASP A 452 8.72 46.71 -6.61
C ASP A 452 8.34 46.46 -5.14
N ASP A 453 9.33 46.32 -4.25
CA ASP A 453 9.11 46.10 -2.82
C ASP A 453 9.02 47.39 -2.00
N ASP A 454 7.79 47.81 -1.69
CA ASP A 454 7.50 48.97 -0.82
C ASP A 454 7.46 48.62 0.68
N SER A 455 7.75 47.38 1.06
CA SER A 455 7.68 46.95 2.47
C SER A 455 8.85 47.49 3.30
N LYS A 456 8.76 47.34 4.63
CA LYS A 456 9.83 47.79 5.52
C LYS A 456 11.03 46.85 5.40
N HIS A 457 12.19 47.39 5.03
CA HIS A 457 13.45 46.64 5.02
C HIS A 457 14.22 46.78 6.32
N ARG A 458 14.09 45.79 7.21
CA ARG A 458 14.81 45.75 8.48
C ARG A 458 15.42 44.40 8.73
N ILE A 459 16.62 44.39 9.31
CA ILE A 459 17.35 43.18 9.65
C ILE A 459 17.84 43.24 11.09
N SER A 460 17.62 42.17 11.85
CA SER A 460 18.12 42.05 13.22
C SER A 460 19.63 41.82 13.26
N GLN A 461 20.28 42.25 14.34
CA GLN A 461 21.71 41.96 14.57
C GLN A 461 22.04 40.47 14.46
N LYS A 462 21.14 39.61 14.96
CA LYS A 462 21.28 38.16 14.89
C LYS A 462 21.33 37.66 13.45
N ALA A 463 20.41 38.13 12.59
CA ALA A 463 20.38 37.81 11.18
C ALA A 463 21.64 38.28 10.44
N VAL A 464 22.13 39.48 10.72
CA VAL A 464 23.40 39.97 10.16
C VAL A 464 24.56 39.03 10.54
N LYS A 465 24.66 38.64 11.81
CA LYS A 465 25.71 37.72 12.30
C LYS A 465 25.62 36.35 11.63
N ASN A 466 24.41 35.83 11.44
CA ASN A 466 24.18 34.54 10.79
C ASN A 466 24.48 34.57 9.29
N ILE A 467 24.16 35.66 8.58
CA ILE A 467 24.54 35.83 7.16
C ILE A 467 26.07 35.92 7.03
N ALA A 468 26.72 36.70 7.89
CA ALA A 468 28.18 36.84 7.88
C ALA A 468 28.90 35.50 8.17
N SER A 469 28.38 34.67 9.07
CA SER A 469 28.98 33.37 9.41
C SER A 469 28.89 32.34 8.27
N ILE A 470 27.85 32.42 7.43
CA ILE A 470 27.71 31.58 6.22
C ILE A 470 28.82 31.91 5.21
N GLY A 471 29.08 33.20 5.00
CA GLY A 471 30.09 33.72 4.05
C GLY A 471 31.55 33.40 4.39
N GLY A 472 31.84 32.85 5.57
CA GLY A 472 33.18 32.42 6.02
C GLY A 472 33.70 33.23 7.22
N GLY A 473 34.49 32.59 8.09
CA GLY A 473 34.90 33.13 9.40
C GLY A 473 35.66 34.45 9.39
N ALA A 474 36.26 34.85 8.26
CA ALA A 474 36.90 36.17 8.12
C ALA A 474 35.88 37.33 8.06
N ALA A 475 34.63 37.09 7.62
CA ALA A 475 33.59 38.10 7.55
C ALA A 475 32.99 38.43 8.93
N SER A 476 33.05 37.51 9.90
CA SER A 476 32.58 37.76 11.27
C SER A 476 33.49 38.69 12.08
N ASP A 477 34.79 38.76 11.75
CA ASP A 477 35.77 39.59 12.46
C ASP A 477 35.72 41.08 12.07
N PHE A 478 35.05 41.43 10.96
CA PHE A 478 34.97 42.81 10.45
C PHE A 478 33.69 43.57 10.86
N LEU A 479 32.77 42.93 11.59
CA LEU A 479 31.65 43.64 12.21
C LEU A 479 32.19 44.53 13.32
N SER A 480 32.18 45.84 13.11
CA SER A 480 32.67 46.83 14.07
C SER A 480 32.04 46.61 15.46
N ARG A 481 32.87 46.17 16.42
CA ARG A 481 32.47 45.88 17.81
C ARG A 481 31.80 47.08 18.51
N SER A 482 31.94 48.27 17.94
CA SER A 482 31.44 49.54 18.46
C SER A 482 30.01 49.91 18.02
N PHE A 483 29.47 49.39 16.91
CA PHE A 483 28.15 49.80 16.39
C PHE A 483 27.01 48.85 16.79
N LEU A 484 27.33 47.58 17.00
CA LEU A 484 26.39 46.51 17.30
C LEU A 484 25.80 46.53 18.73
N GLY A 485 26.34 47.34 19.64
CA GLY A 485 25.84 47.45 21.02
C GLY A 485 24.72 48.47 21.23
N PHE A 486 24.43 49.33 20.23
CA PHE A 486 23.49 50.45 20.36
C PHE A 486 22.13 50.23 19.68
N PHE A 487 22.04 49.29 18.73
CA PHE A 487 20.83 49.08 17.92
C PHE A 487 20.54 47.59 17.74
N GLU A 488 19.29 47.18 18.04
CA GLU A 488 18.84 45.79 17.88
C GLU A 488 18.47 45.44 16.43
N THR A 489 18.16 46.45 15.61
CA THR A 489 17.75 46.31 14.19
C THR A 489 18.36 47.40 13.31
N PHE A 490 18.70 47.03 12.07
CA PHE A 490 19.27 47.88 11.04
C PHE A 490 18.34 47.97 9.83
N CYS A 491 18.39 49.09 9.11
CA CYS A 491 17.74 49.24 7.82
C CYS A 491 18.69 48.76 6.69
N TYR A 492 18.11 48.17 5.64
CA TYR A 492 18.82 47.79 4.42
C TYR A 492 18.04 48.29 3.19
N ASP A 493 18.69 48.31 2.03
CA ASP A 493 18.07 48.69 0.75
C ASP A 493 17.76 47.44 -0.08
N LYS A 494 18.76 46.58 -0.30
CA LYS A 494 18.59 45.31 -1.01
C LYS A 494 19.38 44.19 -0.36
N ILE A 495 18.83 42.97 -0.45
CA ILE A 495 19.53 41.71 -0.20
C ILE A 495 19.60 40.97 -1.53
N GLY A 496 20.73 40.32 -1.82
CA GLY A 496 20.87 39.50 -3.02
C GLY A 496 21.96 38.45 -2.86
N VAL A 497 21.62 37.21 -3.21
CA VAL A 497 22.55 36.08 -3.17
C VAL A 497 22.26 35.12 -4.32
N GLY A 498 23.32 34.70 -5.00
CA GLY A 498 23.27 33.66 -6.02
C GLY A 498 24.20 32.51 -5.74
N CYS A 499 23.86 31.35 -6.30
CA CYS A 499 24.66 30.15 -6.25
C CYS A 499 24.52 29.39 -7.57
N TYR A 500 25.63 29.21 -8.29
CA TYR A 500 25.70 28.22 -9.35
C TYR A 500 26.40 26.97 -8.82
N LEU A 501 25.65 25.88 -8.61
CA LEU A 501 26.18 24.62 -8.14
C LEU A 501 26.69 23.79 -9.34
N HIS A 502 27.96 23.43 -9.31
CA HIS A 502 28.54 22.48 -10.25
C HIS A 502 29.67 21.69 -9.58
N ASN A 503 29.69 20.37 -9.75
CA ASN A 503 30.70 19.47 -9.17
C ASN A 503 30.90 19.63 -7.65
N GLY A 504 29.80 19.82 -6.90
CA GLY A 504 29.84 19.98 -5.44
C GLY A 504 30.39 21.33 -4.96
N VAL A 505 30.66 22.27 -5.86
CA VAL A 505 31.08 23.64 -5.54
C VAL A 505 30.00 24.62 -5.96
N CYS A 506 29.58 25.45 -5.02
CA CYS A 506 28.71 26.58 -5.27
C CYS A 506 29.56 27.81 -5.60
N GLN A 507 29.41 28.34 -6.80
CA GLN A 507 29.94 29.63 -7.21
C GLN A 507 29.00 30.72 -6.72
N MET A 508 29.43 31.49 -5.74
CA MET A 508 28.63 32.52 -5.09
C MET A 508 28.59 33.80 -5.92
N LEU A 509 27.41 34.42 -5.96
CA LEU A 509 27.16 35.72 -6.58
C LEU A 509 26.48 36.65 -5.57
N GLY A 510 26.66 37.95 -5.73
CA GLY A 510 25.98 38.98 -4.93
C GLY A 510 25.50 40.13 -5.79
N LEU A 511 24.89 41.12 -5.16
CA LEU A 511 24.24 42.27 -5.81
C LEU A 511 25.20 43.02 -6.75
N GLU A 512 26.39 43.34 -6.25
CA GLU A 512 27.41 44.10 -6.97
C GLU A 512 28.81 43.63 -6.51
N ALA A 513 29.79 43.62 -7.41
CA ALA A 513 31.18 43.30 -7.09
C ALA A 513 31.90 44.52 -6.50
N VAL A 514 32.68 44.32 -5.43
CA VAL A 514 33.48 45.37 -4.77
C VAL A 514 34.84 44.82 -4.34
N GLY A 515 35.91 45.36 -4.91
CA GLY A 515 37.27 44.94 -4.60
C GLY A 515 37.45 43.44 -4.84
N GLU A 516 37.82 42.70 -3.78
CA GLU A 516 37.96 41.24 -3.80
C GLU A 516 36.68 40.49 -3.39
N GLY A 517 35.55 41.19 -3.19
CA GLY A 517 34.29 40.62 -2.71
C GLY A 517 33.06 41.09 -3.48
N TYR A 518 31.89 40.87 -2.90
CA TYR A 518 30.60 41.26 -3.44
C TYR A 518 29.61 41.61 -2.32
N TYR A 519 28.64 42.48 -2.59
CA TYR A 519 27.59 42.80 -1.63
C TYR A 519 26.56 41.68 -1.54
N LEU A 520 26.31 41.20 -0.33
CA LEU A 520 25.15 40.36 0.01
C LEU A 520 23.98 41.21 0.52
N ILE A 521 24.30 42.29 1.26
CA ILE A 521 23.33 43.25 1.76
C ILE A 521 23.86 44.66 1.48
N LYS A 522 23.06 45.46 0.80
CA LYS A 522 23.30 46.88 0.56
C LYS A 522 22.55 47.71 1.61
N GLY A 523 23.22 48.66 2.23
CA GLY A 523 22.65 49.46 3.31
C GLY A 523 21.69 50.52 2.81
N GLY A 524 20.61 50.75 3.56
CA GLY A 524 19.62 51.79 3.30
C GLY A 524 19.20 52.48 4.60
N GLY A 525 18.86 53.78 4.55
CA GLY A 525 18.39 54.54 5.72
C GLY A 525 19.40 54.68 6.88
N LEU A 526 18.90 54.88 8.11
CA LEU A 526 19.69 54.90 9.35
C LEU A 526 18.92 54.21 10.50
N PRO A 527 19.57 53.37 11.34
CA PRO A 527 20.96 52.90 11.20
C PRO A 527 21.07 51.86 10.08
N ARG A 528 22.00 52.05 9.11
CA ARG A 528 22.21 51.13 7.99
C ARG A 528 23.25 50.06 8.29
N ILE A 529 23.15 48.91 7.63
CA ILE A 529 24.16 47.85 7.65
C ILE A 529 24.46 47.37 6.23
N GLU A 530 25.73 47.04 5.99
CA GLU A 530 26.21 46.44 4.74
C GLU A 530 26.93 45.13 5.08
N VAL A 531 26.75 44.10 4.25
CA VAL A 531 27.42 42.81 4.41
C VAL A 531 28.08 42.43 3.10
N LEU A 532 29.40 42.19 3.18
CA LEU A 532 30.25 41.76 2.06
C LEU A 532 30.54 40.26 2.17
N GLY A 533 30.46 39.56 1.04
CA GLY A 533 30.99 38.21 0.87
C GLY A 533 32.32 38.24 0.14
N TYR A 534 33.28 37.42 0.57
CA TYR A 534 34.62 37.34 -0.04
C TYR A 534 34.91 35.97 -0.67
N ASN A 535 34.16 34.93 -0.29
CA ASN A 535 34.33 33.59 -0.83
C ASN A 535 33.44 33.38 -2.05
N SER A 536 34.00 33.54 -3.24
CA SER A 536 33.30 33.30 -4.51
C SER A 536 33.08 31.81 -4.82
N GLN A 537 33.77 30.91 -4.12
CA GLN A 537 33.59 29.46 -4.25
C GLN A 537 33.50 28.81 -2.88
N ILE A 538 32.46 28.03 -2.67
CA ILE A 538 32.26 27.28 -1.42
C ILE A 538 31.81 25.86 -1.73
N ASN A 539 32.36 24.88 -1.01
CA ASN A 539 31.85 23.52 -1.09
C ASN A 539 30.39 23.49 -0.62
N TRP A 540 29.52 22.84 -1.40
CA TRP A 540 28.08 22.82 -1.15
C TRP A 540 27.72 22.19 0.20
N ASP A 541 28.34 21.07 0.55
CA ASP A 541 28.07 20.39 1.83
C ASP A 541 28.46 21.29 3.01
N VAL A 542 29.59 22.00 2.90
CA VAL A 542 30.02 22.98 3.90
C VAL A 542 29.03 24.15 4.00
N LEU A 543 28.50 24.64 2.87
CA LEU A 543 27.50 25.71 2.85
C LEU A 543 26.21 25.27 3.55
N VAL A 544 25.70 24.08 3.23
CA VAL A 544 24.49 23.50 3.84
C VAL A 544 24.69 23.25 5.33
N GLU A 545 25.85 22.73 5.74
CA GLU A 545 26.19 22.51 7.14
C GLU A 545 26.19 23.82 7.95
N ARG A 546 26.73 24.90 7.38
CA ARG A 546 26.70 26.23 8.00
C ARG A 546 25.29 26.79 8.09
N LEU A 547 24.50 26.68 7.02
CA LEU A 547 23.09 27.08 6.99
C LEU A 547 22.27 26.32 8.04
N SER A 548 22.46 25.00 8.14
CA SER A 548 21.78 24.18 9.14
C SER A 548 22.11 24.63 10.56
N ARG A 549 23.39 24.94 10.85
CA ARG A 549 23.80 25.41 12.19
C ARG A 549 23.15 26.72 12.61
N VAL A 550 22.93 27.65 11.67
CA VAL A 550 22.29 28.94 11.98
C VAL A 550 20.76 28.89 11.95
N ALA A 551 20.18 27.87 11.31
CA ALA A 551 18.74 27.68 11.21
C ALA A 551 18.15 26.78 12.32
N SER A 552 18.95 25.88 12.90
CA SER A 552 18.50 24.98 13.97
C SER A 552 18.28 25.71 15.31
N PRO A 553 17.25 25.33 16.09
CA PRO A 553 17.12 25.79 17.47
C PRO A 553 18.30 25.31 18.32
N ASP A 554 18.79 26.14 19.24
CA ASP A 554 19.82 25.76 20.22
C ASP A 554 19.29 24.59 21.07
N THR A 555 19.61 23.35 20.67
CA THR A 555 19.53 22.22 21.58
C THR A 555 20.72 22.32 22.51
N VAL A 556 20.50 22.90 23.68
CA VAL A 556 21.43 22.79 24.81
C VAL A 556 21.55 21.31 25.16
N ILE A 557 22.61 20.66 24.66
CA ILE A 557 23.05 19.38 25.19
C ILE A 557 23.74 19.73 26.51
N VAL A 558 23.01 19.57 27.62
CA VAL A 558 23.65 19.49 28.94
C VAL A 558 24.43 18.18 28.93
N GLN A 559 25.76 18.29 28.83
CA GLN A 559 26.68 17.17 29.03
C GLN A 559 26.69 16.71 30.48
#